data_AF-A0A6G8RRE0-F1
#
_entry.id   AF-A0A6G8RRE0-F1
#
_cell.length_a   1.000
_cell.length_b   1.000
_cell.length_c   1.000
_cell.angle_alpha   90.00
_cell.angle_beta   90.00
_cell.angle_gamma   90.00
#
_symmetry.space_group_name_H-M   'P 1'
#
loop_
_entity.id
_entity.type
_entity.pdbx_description
1 polymer ?
#
loop_
_entity_poly.entity_id
_entity_poly.type
_entity_poly.pdbx_seq_one_letter_code
_entity_poly.pdbx_strand_id
1 'polypeptide(L)'
;MASAGDYTNVDNATKAVNAGDLNNAVLDVVDKGLTFTANSGTAHKATLGTSISIKGAEDNSAFSTESDQGKNIYTQVETDGTIRIGLANNLDLGAQGSILVGSTSIVNGAVTGLSNTTWTGTNVQADRAATEGQLQQVSQAQIETNNTAVKYATSEQNGNTVVDYQNIVLAAPEAIVSKDATTNKISTTGGTTISNLASAGDYTNVDNATKAVNAGDLNNAVLDVVDKGLTFTANSGTAYKATLGTSISIKGAEDNSAFSTESDQGKNIYTQVETDGTIRIGLANNLDLGVQGSILVGSTSIVNGAVTGLSNTTWTGTNVQADRAATEGQLQQVSQAQIETNNTAVKYATSEQNGNTVVDYQNIVLAAPEAIVSKDATTNKISTQVVQPSVIWQVQVTTPMSIMRPKRSMRVI
;
A
#
# COMPACT_ATOMS: atom_id res chain seq x y z
N MET A 1 112.35 42.29 77.01
CA MET A 1 112.50 42.92 75.67
C MET A 1 111.28 43.80 75.45
N ALA A 2 111.45 45.01 74.90
CA ALA A 2 110.32 45.89 74.58
C ALA A 2 109.55 45.36 73.35
N SER A 3 108.28 45.74 73.19
CA SER A 3 107.49 45.41 72.00
C SER A 3 108.15 45.95 70.73
N ALA A 4 108.12 45.16 69.66
CA ALA A 4 108.55 45.59 68.34
C ALA A 4 107.65 46.69 67.74
N GLY A 5 106.44 46.88 68.30
CA GLY A 5 105.40 47.77 67.78
C GLY A 5 104.37 47.03 66.92
N ASP A 6 103.54 47.78 66.18
CA ASP A 6 102.58 47.22 65.22
C ASP A 6 103.31 46.34 64.18
N TYR A 7 102.89 45.08 64.08
CA TYR A 7 103.49 44.07 63.19
C TYR A 7 103.16 44.31 61.71
N THR A 8 102.19 45.18 61.40
CA THR A 8 101.87 45.58 60.02
C THR A 8 102.76 46.72 59.51
N ASN A 9 103.53 47.38 60.39
CA ASN A 9 104.44 48.45 60.01
C ASN A 9 105.80 47.89 59.57
N VAL A 10 106.17 48.16 58.31
CA VAL A 10 107.41 47.70 57.67
C VAL A 10 108.68 48.19 58.37
N ASP A 11 108.64 49.35 59.03
CA ASP A 11 109.79 49.89 59.78
C ASP A 11 110.17 49.03 61.01
N ASN A 12 109.28 48.11 61.41
CA ASN A 12 109.50 47.17 62.51
C ASN A 12 110.02 45.81 62.04
N ALA A 13 110.22 45.58 60.74
CA ALA A 13 110.49 44.26 60.16
C ALA A 13 111.78 43.58 60.66
N THR A 14 112.77 44.35 61.13
CA THR A 14 114.05 43.81 61.65
C THR A 14 114.15 43.86 63.18
N LYS A 15 113.08 44.25 63.88
CA LYS A 15 113.05 44.30 65.34
C LYS A 15 112.75 42.92 65.92
N ALA A 16 113.32 42.62 67.10
CA ALA A 16 113.05 41.37 67.80
C ALA A 16 111.61 41.34 68.33
N VAL A 17 110.84 40.30 67.99
CA VAL A 17 109.47 40.10 68.45
C VAL A 17 109.43 39.45 69.83
N ASN A 18 108.51 39.90 70.69
CA ASN A 18 108.22 39.21 71.95
C ASN A 18 106.94 38.34 71.82
N ALA A 19 106.64 37.52 72.84
CA ALA A 19 105.49 36.63 72.83
C ALA A 19 104.14 37.36 72.71
N GLY A 20 104.02 38.58 73.22
CA GLY A 20 102.82 39.41 73.09
C GLY A 20 102.64 39.93 71.65
N ASP A 21 103.72 40.37 71.00
CA ASP A 21 103.71 40.79 69.60
C ASP A 21 103.29 39.61 68.69
N LEU A 22 103.82 38.41 68.95
CA LEU A 22 103.43 37.18 68.25
C LEU A 22 101.97 36.81 68.50
N ASN A 23 101.50 36.86 69.75
CA ASN A 23 100.12 36.54 70.11
C ASN A 23 99.12 37.49 69.43
N ASN A 24 99.43 38.77 69.34
CA ASN A 24 98.58 39.75 68.65
C ASN A 24 98.48 39.48 67.14
N ALA A 25 99.60 39.14 66.49
CA ALA A 25 99.62 38.79 65.07
C ALA A 25 98.83 37.49 64.79
N VAL A 26 98.97 36.48 65.66
CA VAL A 26 98.20 35.22 65.56
C VAL A 26 96.71 35.47 65.76
N LEU A 27 96.33 36.27 66.77
CA LEU A 27 94.93 36.64 67.02
C LEU A 27 94.31 37.37 65.83
N ASP A 28 94.99 38.34 65.23
CA ASP A 28 94.46 39.06 64.07
C ASP A 28 94.22 38.13 62.85
N VAL A 29 95.13 37.18 62.59
CA VAL A 29 94.97 36.20 61.51
C VAL A 29 93.82 35.22 61.80
N VAL A 30 93.70 34.74 63.05
CA VAL A 30 92.58 33.88 63.48
C VAL A 30 91.25 34.62 63.41
N ASP A 31 91.22 35.87 63.86
CA ASP A 31 90.02 36.71 63.90
C ASP A 31 89.59 37.14 62.51
N LYS A 32 90.51 37.43 61.57
CA LYS A 32 90.18 37.72 60.17
C LYS A 32 89.48 36.55 59.50
N GLY A 33 89.96 35.33 59.74
CA GLY A 33 89.26 34.10 59.35
C GLY A 33 88.89 34.04 57.87
N LEU A 34 87.79 33.35 57.58
CA LEU A 34 87.12 33.36 56.28
C LEU A 34 85.74 33.99 56.41
N THR A 35 85.37 34.85 55.44
CA THR A 35 84.05 35.48 55.38
C THR A 35 83.28 34.95 54.18
N PHE A 36 82.09 34.41 54.41
CA PHE A 36 81.19 33.86 53.40
C PHE A 36 79.93 34.71 53.29
N THR A 37 79.48 35.00 52.07
CA THR A 37 78.20 35.66 51.81
C THR A 37 77.27 34.71 51.06
N ALA A 38 75.97 34.84 51.29
CA ALA A 38 74.93 34.04 50.65
C ALA A 38 73.79 34.93 50.13
N ASN A 39 72.81 34.33 49.47
CA ASN A 39 71.66 35.05 48.88
C ASN A 39 70.82 35.85 49.89
N SER A 40 70.90 35.52 51.20
CA SER A 40 70.27 36.30 52.27
C SER A 40 70.98 37.64 52.56
N GLY A 41 72.15 37.89 51.96
CA GLY A 41 72.92 39.13 52.11
C GLY A 41 73.69 39.29 53.43
N THR A 42 73.52 38.37 54.40
CA THR A 42 74.27 38.40 55.68
C THR A 42 75.60 37.67 55.53
N ALA A 43 76.70 38.32 55.90
CA ALA A 43 78.03 37.70 55.90
C ALA A 43 78.22 36.82 57.15
N HIS A 44 78.70 35.59 56.96
CA HIS A 44 79.13 34.71 58.03
C HIS A 44 80.67 34.72 58.13
N LYS A 45 81.21 35.04 59.31
CA LYS A 45 82.64 35.06 59.58
C LYS A 45 83.03 33.85 60.41
N ALA A 46 83.82 32.94 59.84
CA ALA A 46 84.37 31.79 60.54
C ALA A 46 85.84 32.05 60.87
N THR A 47 86.19 32.00 62.15
CA THR A 47 87.58 32.14 62.60
C THR A 47 88.40 30.91 62.17
N LEU A 48 89.70 31.09 61.93
CA LEU A 48 90.56 29.97 61.53
C LEU A 48 90.54 28.87 62.60
N GLY A 49 90.40 27.61 62.18
CA GLY A 49 90.26 26.45 63.07
C GLY A 49 88.82 26.05 63.40
N THR A 50 87.82 26.81 62.93
CA THR A 50 86.40 26.41 63.00
C THR A 50 85.98 25.64 61.75
N SER A 51 84.86 24.90 61.85
CA SER A 51 84.26 24.18 60.72
C SER A 51 82.98 24.86 60.25
N ILE A 52 82.77 24.90 58.94
CA ILE A 52 81.50 25.32 58.31
C ILE A 52 80.87 24.09 57.65
N SER A 53 79.59 23.87 57.90
CA SER A 53 78.79 22.86 57.21
C SER A 53 77.92 23.50 56.15
N ILE A 54 77.93 22.95 54.93
CA ILE A 54 77.03 23.35 53.85
C ILE A 54 76.11 22.15 53.61
N LYS A 55 74.80 22.33 53.79
CA LYS A 55 73.77 21.30 53.57
C LYS A 55 72.65 21.85 52.69
N GLY A 56 72.09 21.02 51.82
CA GLY A 56 70.94 21.41 50.98
C GLY A 56 69.62 21.47 51.75
N ALA A 57 69.41 20.58 52.72
CA ALA A 57 68.37 20.71 53.74
C ALA A 57 68.89 20.25 55.12
N GLU A 58 68.18 20.66 56.17
CA GLU A 58 68.57 20.45 57.58
C GLU A 58 68.70 18.95 57.91
N ASP A 59 67.76 18.14 57.41
CA ASP A 59 67.67 16.70 57.66
C ASP A 59 68.61 15.84 56.79
N ASN A 60 69.47 16.44 55.95
CA ASN A 60 70.42 15.68 55.13
C ASN A 60 71.49 15.04 56.03
N SER A 61 71.55 13.70 56.01
CA SER A 61 72.41 12.89 56.86
C SER A 61 73.59 12.22 56.13
N ALA A 62 73.48 11.91 54.83
CA ALA A 62 74.55 11.32 54.04
C ALA A 62 74.47 11.69 52.54
N PHE A 63 75.59 11.54 51.83
CA PHE A 63 75.61 11.51 50.37
C PHE A 63 75.22 10.10 49.92
N SER A 64 74.05 9.94 49.33
CA SER A 64 73.55 8.66 48.84
C SER A 64 73.07 8.79 47.40
N THR A 65 73.25 7.72 46.61
CA THR A 65 72.68 7.59 45.26
C THR A 65 71.18 7.31 45.30
N GLU A 66 70.65 6.99 46.47
CA GLU A 66 69.25 6.64 46.74
C GLU A 66 68.74 7.64 47.77
N SER A 67 67.65 8.33 47.45
CA SER A 67 67.12 9.47 48.19
C SER A 67 67.02 9.25 49.71
N ASP A 68 67.99 9.73 50.48
CA ASP A 68 67.70 10.15 51.84
C ASP A 68 66.74 11.33 51.75
N GLN A 69 65.73 11.37 52.61
CA GLN A 69 64.54 12.26 52.56
C GLN A 69 64.85 13.77 52.74
N GLY A 70 66.07 14.19 52.44
CA GLY A 70 66.65 15.52 52.56
C GLY A 70 66.68 16.30 51.22
N LYS A 71 65.49 16.73 50.80
CA LYS A 71 65.12 17.75 49.78
C LYS A 71 66.21 18.20 48.77
N ASN A 72 66.05 17.72 47.54
CA ASN A 72 66.55 18.20 46.24
C ASN A 72 68.06 18.45 46.03
N ILE A 73 68.81 18.99 46.99
CA ILE A 73 70.23 19.32 46.88
C ILE A 73 71.02 18.56 47.96
N TYR A 74 72.13 17.94 47.57
CA TYR A 74 73.08 17.31 48.50
C TYR A 74 74.49 17.88 48.31
N THR A 75 75.31 17.73 49.35
CA THR A 75 76.70 18.20 49.40
C THR A 75 77.62 17.12 49.96
N GLN A 76 78.84 16.98 49.42
CA GLN A 76 79.87 16.06 49.89
C GLN A 76 81.25 16.67 49.76
N VAL A 77 82.08 16.49 50.80
CA VAL A 77 83.51 16.78 50.72
C VAL A 77 84.20 15.52 50.20
N GLU A 78 84.88 15.64 49.07
CA GLU A 78 85.65 14.56 48.45
C GLU A 78 87.03 14.42 49.10
N THR A 79 87.72 13.30 48.87
CA THR A 79 89.03 13.01 49.47
C THR A 79 90.14 13.99 49.07
N ASP A 80 89.97 14.70 47.95
CA ASP A 80 90.91 15.73 47.47
C ASP A 80 90.60 17.14 48.01
N GLY A 81 89.59 17.27 48.88
CA GLY A 81 89.16 18.53 49.49
C GLY A 81 88.16 19.34 48.65
N THR A 82 87.71 18.85 47.50
CA THR A 82 86.64 19.50 46.74
C THR A 82 85.26 19.30 47.39
N ILE A 83 84.36 20.26 47.19
CA ILE A 83 82.95 20.15 47.62
C ILE A 83 82.10 19.87 46.40
N ARG A 84 81.51 18.68 46.33
CA ARG A 84 80.53 18.31 45.32
C ARG A 84 79.14 18.73 45.76
N ILE A 85 78.40 19.35 44.85
CA ILE A 85 76.97 19.68 45.01
C ILE A 85 76.21 18.94 43.91
N GLY A 86 75.13 18.24 44.25
CA GLY A 86 74.31 17.57 43.24
C GLY A 86 72.82 17.64 43.54
N LEU A 87 72.02 17.25 42.54
CA LEU A 87 70.56 17.24 42.59
C LEU A 87 70.02 15.81 42.73
N ALA A 88 68.90 15.67 43.43
CA ALA A 88 68.16 14.42 43.49
C ALA A 88 67.55 14.04 42.13
N ASN A 89 67.43 12.73 41.85
CA ASN A 89 66.79 12.22 40.63
C ASN A 89 65.30 12.63 40.56
N ASN A 90 64.60 12.55 41.69
CA ASN A 90 63.24 13.03 41.84
C ASN A 90 63.25 14.31 42.67
N LEU A 91 62.68 15.38 42.13
CA LEU A 91 62.55 16.63 42.85
C LEU A 91 61.23 16.63 43.63
N ASP A 92 61.33 16.73 44.95
CA ASP A 92 60.19 17.03 45.81
C ASP A 92 60.09 18.54 45.97
N LEU A 93 59.08 19.13 45.35
CA LEU A 93 58.84 20.58 45.38
C LEU A 93 57.83 20.98 46.47
N GLY A 94 57.28 20.02 47.22
CA GLY A 94 56.24 20.24 48.21
C GLY A 94 54.89 20.69 47.61
N ALA A 95 53.92 21.00 48.49
CA ALA A 95 52.55 21.33 48.09
C ALA A 95 52.42 22.59 47.22
N GLN A 96 53.34 23.55 47.37
CA GLN A 96 53.38 24.79 46.59
C GLN A 96 54.42 24.73 45.46
N GLY A 97 55.00 23.55 45.25
CA GLY A 97 55.99 23.30 44.24
C GLY A 97 55.42 23.39 42.84
N SER A 98 56.19 23.97 41.92
CA SER A 98 55.83 23.98 40.51
C SER A 98 57.05 23.88 39.62
N ILE A 99 56.86 23.29 38.44
CA ILE A 99 57.85 23.29 37.36
C ILE A 99 57.31 24.14 36.24
N LEU A 100 58.04 25.18 35.85
CA LEU A 100 57.73 26.02 34.70
C LEU A 100 58.72 25.73 33.56
N VAL A 101 58.21 25.26 32.42
CA VAL A 101 58.99 25.02 31.21
C VAL A 101 58.37 25.83 30.06
N GLY A 102 58.99 26.97 29.74
CA GLY A 102 58.41 27.93 28.81
C GLY A 102 57.07 28.46 29.33
N SER A 103 55.99 28.23 28.60
CA SER A 103 54.61 28.54 29.04
C SER A 103 53.91 27.40 29.76
N THR A 104 54.49 26.19 29.76
CA THR A 104 53.87 25.00 30.36
C THR A 104 54.24 24.90 31.83
N SER A 105 53.25 24.66 32.69
CA SER A 105 53.45 24.54 34.13
C SER A 105 52.88 23.23 34.67
N ILE A 106 53.64 22.57 35.54
CA ILE A 106 53.18 21.43 36.34
C ILE A 106 52.91 21.95 37.75
N VAL A 107 51.63 21.97 38.14
CA VAL A 107 51.16 22.45 39.44
C VAL A 107 50.13 21.47 39.97
N ASN A 108 50.29 20.98 41.20
CA ASN A 108 49.35 20.06 41.84
C ASN A 108 49.00 18.82 40.99
N GLY A 109 49.98 18.30 40.23
CA GLY A 109 49.80 17.15 39.34
C GLY A 109 49.10 17.47 38.00
N ALA A 110 48.63 18.70 37.79
CA ALA A 110 48.04 19.13 36.53
C ALA A 110 49.10 19.76 35.62
N VAL A 111 49.03 19.43 34.33
CA VAL A 111 49.82 20.08 33.27
C VAL A 111 48.96 21.17 32.64
N THR A 112 49.40 22.42 32.75
CA THR A 112 48.67 23.60 32.25
C THR A 112 49.57 24.43 31.33
N GLY A 113 48.98 25.36 30.56
CA GLY A 113 49.74 26.25 29.67
C GLY A 113 50.25 25.60 28.37
N LEU A 114 49.71 24.42 28.03
CA LEU A 114 49.90 23.78 26.74
C LEU A 114 49.27 24.63 25.61
N SER A 115 49.99 24.78 24.50
CA SER A 115 49.56 25.61 23.37
C SER A 115 48.63 24.89 22.38
N ASN A 116 48.52 23.56 22.45
CA ASN A 116 47.64 22.78 21.59
C ASN A 116 46.19 22.74 22.12
N THR A 117 45.47 23.83 21.93
CA THR A 117 44.10 23.99 22.44
C THR A 117 43.00 23.64 21.43
N THR A 118 43.36 23.42 20.17
CA THR A 118 42.41 23.13 19.08
C THR A 118 42.69 21.78 18.45
N TRP A 119 41.64 20.98 18.23
CA TRP A 119 41.73 19.74 17.48
C TRP A 119 41.30 19.95 16.03
N THR A 120 42.22 19.80 15.08
CA THR A 120 41.95 19.97 13.64
C THR A 120 41.86 18.65 12.89
N GLY A 121 42.10 17.51 13.55
CA GLY A 121 42.17 16.17 12.94
C GLY A 121 43.31 15.97 11.93
N THR A 122 44.05 17.03 11.58
CA THR A 122 45.14 17.05 10.61
C THR A 122 46.39 17.54 11.34
N ASN A 123 47.54 16.88 11.13
CA ASN A 123 48.81 17.11 11.87
C ASN A 123 48.86 16.54 13.30
N VAL A 124 48.33 15.33 13.48
CA VAL A 124 48.57 14.55 14.71
C VAL A 124 50.06 14.26 14.82
N GLN A 125 50.66 14.67 15.94
CA GLN A 125 52.02 14.28 16.30
C GLN A 125 51.93 13.14 17.30
N ALA A 126 52.56 12.02 16.96
CA ALA A 126 52.68 10.88 17.86
C ALA A 126 53.32 11.32 19.18
N ASP A 127 52.89 10.67 20.27
CA ASP A 127 53.46 10.82 21.61
C ASP A 127 53.35 12.23 22.22
N ARG A 128 52.54 13.12 21.64
CA ARG A 128 52.22 14.44 22.21
C ARG A 128 50.90 14.37 23.00
N ALA A 129 50.93 14.90 24.23
CA ALA A 129 49.74 14.98 25.08
C ALA A 129 48.64 15.85 24.43
N ALA A 130 47.39 15.43 24.56
CA ALA A 130 46.21 16.23 24.20
C ALA A 130 45.74 17.06 25.40
N THR A 131 45.10 18.20 25.14
CA THR A 131 44.42 18.97 26.20
C THR A 131 42.99 18.47 26.43
N GLU A 132 42.45 18.66 27.64
CA GLU A 132 41.06 18.32 27.95
C GLU A 132 40.07 19.03 27.01
N GLY A 133 40.39 20.26 26.58
CA GLY A 133 39.60 21.00 25.58
C GLY A 133 39.56 20.31 24.21
N GLN A 134 40.68 19.72 23.75
CA GLN A 134 40.70 18.91 22.53
C GLN A 134 39.87 17.64 22.69
N LEU A 135 39.96 16.96 23.83
CA LEU A 135 39.17 15.76 24.12
C LEU A 135 37.66 16.07 24.14
N GLN A 136 37.28 17.22 24.69
CA GLN A 136 35.89 17.70 24.67
C GLN A 136 35.40 17.95 23.24
N GLN A 137 36.20 18.58 22.38
CA GLN A 137 35.85 18.80 20.97
C GLN A 137 35.59 17.48 20.24
N VAL A 138 36.46 16.47 20.45
CA VAL A 138 36.27 15.13 19.87
C VAL A 138 35.01 14.47 20.41
N SER A 139 34.76 14.55 21.72
CA SER A 139 33.56 13.99 22.33
C SER A 139 32.27 14.64 21.79
N GLN A 140 32.27 15.95 21.57
CA GLN A 140 31.11 16.66 21.01
C GLN A 140 30.86 16.28 19.55
N ALA A 141 31.91 16.22 18.73
CA ALA A 141 31.80 15.77 17.34
C ALA A 141 31.23 14.34 17.23
N GLN A 142 31.62 13.45 18.16
CA GLN A 142 31.07 12.10 18.24
C GLN A 142 29.57 12.10 18.60
N ILE A 143 29.15 12.95 19.54
CA ILE A 143 27.73 13.09 19.91
C ILE A 143 26.91 13.59 18.73
N GLU A 144 27.40 14.61 18.01
CA GLU A 144 26.71 15.17 16.85
C GLU A 144 26.56 14.14 15.71
N THR A 145 27.64 13.40 15.42
CA THR A 145 27.60 12.27 14.48
C THR A 145 26.57 11.22 14.93
N ASN A 146 26.57 10.88 16.22
CA ASN A 146 25.63 9.93 16.78
C ASN A 146 24.17 10.42 16.72
N ASN A 147 23.90 11.71 16.81
CA ASN A 147 22.53 12.25 16.78
C ASN A 147 21.91 12.26 15.38
N THR A 148 22.74 12.23 14.34
CA THR A 148 22.30 12.32 12.93
C THR A 148 22.32 10.96 12.21
N ALA A 149 22.96 9.94 12.79
CA ALA A 149 23.06 8.62 12.21
C ALA A 149 21.80 7.76 12.40
N VAL A 150 21.49 6.91 11.41
CA VAL A 150 20.55 5.80 11.54
C VAL A 150 21.24 4.68 12.31
N LYS A 151 20.58 4.12 13.33
CA LYS A 151 21.16 3.12 14.23
C LYS A 151 20.34 1.84 14.24
N TYR A 152 21.03 0.75 14.53
CA TYR A 152 20.38 -0.49 14.95
C TYR A 152 19.80 -0.33 16.36
N ALA A 153 18.76 -1.09 16.65
CA ALA A 153 18.24 -1.22 18.00
C ALA A 153 19.33 -1.82 18.91
N THR A 154 19.21 -1.58 20.21
CA THR A 154 20.02 -2.26 21.22
C THR A 154 19.13 -3.04 22.15
N SER A 155 19.63 -4.18 22.61
CA SER A 155 18.98 -5.02 23.62
C SER A 155 19.95 -5.29 24.76
N GLU A 156 19.43 -5.68 25.92
CA GLU A 156 20.27 -6.17 27.02
C GLU A 156 20.34 -7.69 26.98
N GLN A 157 21.56 -8.23 26.93
CA GLN A 157 21.81 -9.66 27.09
C GLN A 157 22.87 -9.86 28.17
N ASN A 158 22.51 -10.59 29.23
CA ASN A 158 23.38 -10.89 30.36
C ASN A 158 24.02 -9.63 31.00
N GLY A 159 23.28 -8.52 31.07
CA GLY A 159 23.76 -7.25 31.63
C GLY A 159 24.62 -6.41 30.69
N ASN A 160 24.81 -6.83 29.43
CA ASN A 160 25.52 -6.07 28.41
C ASN A 160 24.55 -5.52 27.36
N THR A 161 24.79 -4.29 26.92
CA THR A 161 24.12 -3.74 25.73
C THR A 161 24.68 -4.40 24.47
N VAL A 162 23.82 -5.07 23.72
CA VAL A 162 24.15 -5.74 22.46
C VAL A 162 23.38 -5.07 21.32
N VAL A 163 24.05 -4.90 20.18
CA VAL A 163 23.44 -4.38 18.96
C VAL A 163 22.54 -5.45 18.33
N ASP A 164 21.29 -5.10 18.06
CA ASP A 164 20.33 -5.95 17.36
C ASP A 164 20.28 -5.57 15.87
N TYR A 165 20.96 -6.37 15.05
CA TYR A 165 21.05 -6.16 13.60
C TYR A 165 19.75 -6.41 12.84
N GLN A 166 18.71 -6.94 13.50
CA GLN A 166 17.42 -7.22 12.88
C GLN A 166 16.48 -6.01 12.89
N ASN A 167 16.77 -5.01 13.73
CA ASN A 167 15.89 -3.86 13.96
C ASN A 167 16.66 -2.55 13.79
N ILE A 168 16.10 -1.64 12.99
CA ILE A 168 16.60 -0.26 12.84
C ILE A 168 15.71 0.66 13.66
N VAL A 169 16.31 1.58 14.41
CA VAL A 169 15.60 2.60 15.19
C VAL A 169 15.89 3.96 14.60
N LEU A 170 14.82 4.67 14.25
CA LEU A 170 14.86 6.08 13.90
C LEU A 170 14.52 6.87 15.17
N ALA A 171 15.49 7.63 15.68
CA ALA A 171 15.35 8.36 16.93
C ALA A 171 14.36 9.53 16.78
N ALA A 172 13.08 9.28 17.06
CA ALA A 172 12.01 10.28 17.06
C ALA A 172 10.88 9.87 18.03
N PRO A 173 9.96 10.80 18.38
CA PRO A 173 8.76 10.46 19.12
C PRO A 173 7.99 9.31 18.45
N GLU A 174 7.46 8.40 19.27
CA GLU A 174 6.71 7.24 18.79
C GLU A 174 5.55 7.67 17.88
N ALA A 175 5.32 6.85 16.85
CA ALA A 175 4.16 7.04 15.98
C ALA A 175 2.88 6.59 16.69
N ILE A 176 1.84 7.40 16.61
CA ILE A 176 0.51 7.08 17.12
C ILE A 176 -0.29 6.45 15.98
N VAL A 177 -0.79 5.23 16.19
CA VAL A 177 -1.58 4.48 15.20
C VAL A 177 -3.02 4.35 15.68
N SER A 178 -3.98 4.68 14.82
CA SER A 178 -5.40 4.41 15.04
C SER A 178 -6.00 3.68 13.84
N LYS A 179 -6.98 2.81 14.09
CA LYS A 179 -7.72 2.10 13.05
C LYS A 179 -9.18 2.49 13.13
N ASP A 180 -9.72 2.98 12.02
CA ASP A 180 -11.15 3.27 11.92
C ASP A 180 -11.95 1.96 11.89
N ALA A 181 -12.89 1.80 12.81
CA ALA A 181 -13.62 0.55 13.00
C ALA A 181 -14.58 0.24 11.84
N THR A 182 -15.01 1.25 11.08
CA THR A 182 -16.01 1.10 10.02
C THR A 182 -15.33 0.81 8.67
N THR A 183 -14.29 1.57 8.35
CA THR A 183 -13.58 1.50 7.06
C THR A 183 -12.34 0.59 7.11
N ASN A 184 -11.92 0.15 8.30
CA ASN A 184 -10.66 -0.54 8.54
C ASN A 184 -9.40 0.24 8.15
N LYS A 185 -9.53 1.53 7.79
CA LYS A 185 -8.41 2.37 7.39
C LYS A 185 -7.52 2.69 8.59
N ILE A 186 -6.21 2.57 8.40
CA ILE A 186 -5.21 2.92 9.42
C ILE A 186 -4.79 4.38 9.22
N SER A 187 -4.77 5.15 10.31
CA SER A 187 -4.20 6.49 10.38
C SER A 187 -2.99 6.48 11.30
N THR A 188 -1.92 7.14 10.88
CA THR A 188 -0.68 7.24 11.66
C THR A 188 -0.27 8.70 11.75
N THR A 189 0.02 9.18 12.96
CA THR A 189 0.49 10.55 13.22
C THR A 189 1.79 10.47 14.02
N GLY A 190 2.77 11.33 13.69
CA GLY A 190 4.10 11.28 14.30
C GLY A 190 5.05 10.30 13.59
N GLY A 191 6.14 9.92 14.27
CA GLY A 191 7.22 9.11 13.69
C GLY A 191 8.17 9.88 12.76
N THR A 192 9.17 9.16 12.22
CA THR A 192 10.14 9.69 11.26
C THR A 192 9.75 9.32 9.83
N THR A 193 9.78 10.29 8.92
CA THR A 193 9.59 10.02 7.48
C THR A 193 10.91 9.61 6.83
N ILE A 194 10.86 8.63 5.92
CA ILE A 194 11.99 8.27 5.05
C ILE A 194 11.71 8.84 3.66
N SER A 195 12.44 9.88 3.28
CA SER A 195 12.34 10.50 1.95
C SER A 195 13.47 10.02 1.04
N ASN A 196 13.30 10.20 -0.28
CA ASN A 196 14.27 9.76 -1.29
C ASN A 196 14.61 8.25 -1.25
N LEU A 197 13.65 7.43 -0.80
CA LEU A 197 13.76 5.97 -0.90
C LEU A 197 13.65 5.57 -2.37
N ALA A 198 14.70 4.96 -2.92
CA ALA A 198 14.70 4.45 -4.29
C ALA A 198 13.59 3.42 -4.49
N SER A 199 13.08 3.31 -5.73
CA SER A 199 12.10 2.28 -6.08
C SER A 199 12.65 0.89 -5.82
N ALA A 200 11.80 -0.01 -5.29
CA ALA A 200 12.12 -1.42 -5.16
C ALA A 200 12.29 -2.11 -6.54
N GLY A 201 11.80 -1.48 -7.62
CA GLY A 201 11.66 -2.07 -8.94
C GLY A 201 10.27 -2.66 -9.16
N ASP A 202 10.13 -3.56 -10.14
CA ASP A 202 8.91 -4.31 -10.37
C ASP A 202 8.56 -5.17 -9.13
N TYR A 203 7.39 -4.93 -8.55
CA TYR A 203 6.90 -5.61 -7.34
C TYR A 203 6.47 -7.06 -7.59
N THR A 204 6.35 -7.50 -8.84
CA THR A 204 6.07 -8.90 -9.20
C THR A 204 7.33 -9.75 -9.31
N ASN A 205 8.51 -9.14 -9.35
CA ASN A 205 9.78 -9.85 -9.38
C ASN A 205 10.21 -10.30 -7.97
N VAL A 206 10.40 -11.60 -7.79
CA VAL A 206 10.79 -12.22 -6.51
C VAL A 206 12.14 -11.70 -5.97
N ASP A 207 13.07 -11.29 -6.84
CA ASP A 207 14.37 -10.75 -6.45
C ASP A 207 14.25 -9.40 -5.72
N ASN A 208 13.10 -8.72 -5.85
CA ASN A 208 12.80 -7.47 -5.18
C ASN A 208 12.06 -7.65 -3.85
N ALA A 209 11.70 -8.90 -3.44
CA ALA A 209 10.82 -9.17 -2.31
C ALA A 209 11.33 -8.68 -0.94
N THR A 210 12.65 -8.48 -0.80
CA THR A 210 13.27 -8.00 0.44
C THR A 210 13.59 -6.51 0.43
N LYS A 211 13.21 -5.79 -0.63
CA LYS A 211 13.40 -4.34 -0.74
C LYS A 211 12.21 -3.61 -0.11
N ALA A 212 12.48 -2.46 0.51
CA ALA A 212 11.42 -1.57 0.96
C ALA A 212 10.76 -0.89 -0.25
N VAL A 213 9.42 -0.83 -0.26
CA VAL A 213 8.64 -0.12 -1.28
C VAL A 213 8.48 1.35 -0.89
N ASN A 214 8.62 2.25 -1.86
CA ASN A 214 8.28 3.66 -1.64
C ASN A 214 6.81 3.95 -2.00
N ALA A 215 6.36 5.18 -1.76
CA ALA A 215 4.97 5.57 -2.05
C ALA A 215 4.61 5.49 -3.55
N GLY A 216 5.59 5.69 -4.44
CA GLY A 216 5.41 5.55 -5.89
C GLY A 216 5.18 4.09 -6.29
N ASP A 217 5.96 3.16 -5.75
CA ASP A 217 5.80 1.72 -5.96
C ASP A 217 4.39 1.26 -5.51
N LEU A 218 3.98 1.68 -4.30
CA LEU A 218 2.63 1.38 -3.78
C LEU A 218 1.53 1.97 -4.67
N ASN A 219 1.67 3.22 -5.09
CA ASN A 219 0.70 3.87 -5.99
C ASN A 219 0.56 3.09 -7.31
N ASN A 220 1.68 2.66 -7.89
CA ASN A 220 1.67 1.89 -9.14
C ASN A 220 1.00 0.53 -8.96
N ALA A 221 1.29 -0.19 -7.86
CA ALA A 221 0.64 -1.47 -7.57
C ALA A 221 -0.88 -1.30 -7.35
N VAL A 222 -1.31 -0.24 -6.67
CA VAL A 222 -2.74 0.08 -6.49
C VAL A 222 -3.40 0.41 -7.84
N LEU A 223 -2.75 1.22 -8.68
CA LEU A 223 -3.28 1.57 -10.00
C LEU A 223 -3.43 0.35 -10.91
N ASP A 224 -2.46 -0.57 -10.91
CA ASP A 224 -2.52 -1.81 -11.69
C ASP A 224 -3.75 -2.65 -11.32
N VAL A 225 -4.07 -2.76 -10.03
CA VAL A 225 -5.27 -3.47 -9.55
C VAL A 225 -6.55 -2.73 -9.92
N VAL A 226 -6.59 -1.41 -9.75
CA VAL A 226 -7.77 -0.58 -10.06
C VAL A 226 -8.07 -0.58 -11.57
N ASP A 227 -7.05 -0.51 -12.42
CA ASP A 227 -7.20 -0.50 -13.88
C ASP A 227 -7.51 -1.88 -14.48
N LYS A 228 -7.14 -2.98 -13.81
CA LYS A 228 -7.54 -4.33 -14.26
C LYS A 228 -9.05 -4.52 -14.23
N GLY A 229 -9.72 -4.11 -13.14
CA GLY A 229 -11.19 -4.09 -13.05
C GLY A 229 -11.88 -5.40 -13.49
N LEU A 230 -13.08 -5.29 -14.05
CA LEU A 230 -13.80 -6.36 -14.73
C LEU A 230 -14.11 -5.95 -16.17
N THR A 231 -13.85 -6.86 -17.13
CA THR A 231 -14.15 -6.64 -18.55
C THR A 231 -15.34 -7.50 -18.98
N PHE A 232 -16.38 -6.86 -19.51
CA PHE A 232 -17.61 -7.50 -20.01
C PHE A 232 -17.64 -7.41 -21.53
N THR A 233 -17.98 -8.51 -22.19
CA THR A 233 -18.19 -8.55 -23.64
C THR A 233 -19.65 -8.95 -23.91
N ALA A 234 -20.20 -8.45 -25.02
CA ALA A 234 -21.56 -8.74 -25.46
C ALA A 234 -21.60 -8.95 -26.97
N ASN A 235 -22.78 -9.30 -27.51
CA ASN A 235 -22.98 -9.57 -28.94
C ASN A 235 -22.62 -8.40 -29.87
N SER A 236 -22.49 -7.17 -29.34
CA SER A 236 -21.99 -6.02 -30.11
C SER A 236 -20.52 -6.11 -30.47
N GLY A 237 -19.74 -7.00 -29.82
CA GLY A 237 -18.30 -7.17 -30.04
C GLY A 237 -17.41 -6.15 -29.32
N THR A 238 -17.97 -5.06 -28.79
CA THR A 238 -17.23 -4.05 -28.04
C THR A 238 -17.17 -4.44 -26.55
N ALA A 239 -15.95 -4.53 -26.00
CA ALA A 239 -15.75 -4.78 -24.58
C ALA A 239 -15.99 -3.51 -23.74
N TYR A 240 -16.64 -3.66 -22.59
CA TYR A 240 -16.78 -2.63 -21.58
C TYR A 240 -15.95 -3.00 -20.35
N LYS A 241 -15.03 -2.11 -19.95
CA LYS A 241 -14.22 -2.28 -18.75
C LYS A 241 -14.80 -1.45 -17.61
N ALA A 242 -15.20 -2.11 -16.53
CA ALA A 242 -15.60 -1.47 -15.29
C ALA A 242 -14.41 -1.50 -14.31
N THR A 243 -13.90 -0.33 -13.93
CA THR A 243 -12.85 -0.24 -12.91
C THR A 243 -13.41 -0.52 -11.52
N LEU A 244 -12.55 -0.95 -10.59
CA LEU A 244 -12.97 -1.19 -9.21
C LEU A 244 -13.57 0.08 -8.59
N GLY A 245 -14.69 -0.07 -7.88
CA GLY A 245 -15.43 1.05 -7.29
C GLY A 245 -16.50 1.66 -8.21
N THR A 246 -16.63 1.21 -9.46
CA THR A 246 -17.73 1.61 -10.36
C THR A 246 -18.93 0.65 -10.27
N SER A 247 -20.10 1.11 -10.70
CA SER A 247 -21.32 0.28 -10.81
C SER A 247 -21.61 -0.07 -12.27
N ILE A 248 -22.18 -1.25 -12.50
CA ILE A 248 -22.65 -1.72 -13.80
C ILE A 248 -24.16 -1.94 -13.71
N SER A 249 -24.90 -1.41 -14.67
CA SER A 249 -26.33 -1.68 -14.80
C SER A 249 -26.59 -2.70 -15.90
N ILE A 250 -27.32 -3.76 -15.56
CA ILE A 250 -27.85 -4.72 -16.54
C ILE A 250 -29.33 -4.46 -16.64
N LYS A 251 -29.83 -4.06 -17.82
CA LYS A 251 -31.24 -3.76 -18.09
C LYS A 251 -31.71 -4.51 -19.33
N GLY A 252 -32.94 -5.02 -19.34
CA GLY A 252 -33.53 -5.62 -20.55
C GLY A 252 -34.03 -4.57 -21.55
N ALA A 253 -34.55 -3.44 -21.07
CA ALA A 253 -34.82 -2.25 -21.87
C ALA A 253 -34.56 -0.96 -21.07
N GLU A 254 -34.37 0.15 -21.78
CA GLU A 254 -34.01 1.45 -21.19
C GLU A 254 -35.07 1.97 -20.22
N ASP A 255 -36.35 1.81 -20.57
CA ASP A 255 -37.51 2.32 -19.81
C ASP A 255 -37.84 1.51 -18.54
N ASN A 256 -37.14 0.39 -18.28
CA ASN A 256 -37.40 -0.44 -17.11
C ASN A 256 -36.93 0.30 -15.84
N SER A 257 -37.87 0.67 -14.97
CA SER A 257 -37.61 1.52 -13.79
C SER A 257 -37.77 0.83 -12.42
N ALA A 258 -38.56 -0.25 -12.28
CA ALA A 258 -38.70 -0.99 -11.02
C ALA A 258 -39.24 -2.43 -11.20
N PHE A 259 -39.02 -3.29 -10.20
CA PHE A 259 -39.71 -4.58 -10.04
C PHE A 259 -41.00 -4.35 -9.24
N SER A 260 -42.16 -4.45 -9.90
CA SER A 260 -43.46 -4.54 -9.23
C SER A 260 -44.06 -5.94 -9.43
N THR A 261 -44.87 -6.38 -8.47
CA THR A 261 -45.64 -7.64 -8.54
C THR A 261 -46.62 -7.67 -9.71
N GLU A 262 -46.99 -6.49 -10.20
CA GLU A 262 -47.66 -6.28 -11.49
C GLU A 262 -46.56 -6.07 -12.54
N SER A 263 -46.48 -6.95 -13.53
CA SER A 263 -45.43 -6.99 -14.58
C SER A 263 -45.50 -5.81 -15.58
N ASP A 264 -45.87 -4.62 -15.12
CA ASP A 264 -46.39 -3.59 -15.98
C ASP A 264 -45.31 -2.58 -16.35
N GLN A 265 -44.92 -2.69 -17.63
CA GLN A 265 -44.26 -1.69 -18.47
C GLN A 265 -42.73 -1.64 -18.44
N GLY A 266 -42.09 -2.81 -18.40
CA GLY A 266 -40.64 -2.96 -18.57
C GLY A 266 -40.21 -3.91 -19.70
N LYS A 267 -40.74 -3.77 -20.92
CA LYS A 267 -40.46 -4.62 -22.13
C LYS A 267 -40.35 -6.13 -21.82
N ASN A 268 -39.76 -6.91 -22.74
CA ASN A 268 -39.81 -8.38 -22.69
C ASN A 268 -38.89 -9.03 -21.64
N ILE A 269 -37.78 -8.39 -21.29
CA ILE A 269 -36.77 -8.89 -20.36
C ILE A 269 -36.64 -7.90 -19.22
N TYR A 270 -36.61 -8.39 -17.98
CA TYR A 270 -36.29 -7.59 -16.79
C TYR A 270 -35.18 -8.24 -15.97
N THR A 271 -34.54 -7.42 -15.14
CA THR A 271 -33.40 -7.79 -14.31
C THR A 271 -33.59 -7.27 -12.89
N GLN A 272 -33.18 -8.05 -11.89
CA GLN A 272 -33.25 -7.68 -10.48
C GLN A 272 -32.03 -8.21 -9.74
N VAL A 273 -31.46 -7.38 -8.87
CA VAL A 273 -30.46 -7.84 -7.89
C VAL A 273 -31.20 -8.19 -6.61
N GLU A 274 -31.11 -9.46 -6.21
CA GLU A 274 -31.69 -9.96 -4.96
C GLU A 274 -30.83 -9.55 -3.76
N THR A 275 -31.36 -9.72 -2.54
CA THR A 275 -30.66 -9.35 -1.31
C THR A 275 -29.37 -10.15 -1.05
N ASP A 276 -29.24 -11.33 -1.66
CA ASP A 276 -28.03 -12.16 -1.62
C ASP A 276 -27.02 -11.84 -2.73
N GLY A 277 -27.32 -10.86 -3.59
CA GLY A 277 -26.48 -10.45 -4.71
C GLY A 277 -26.73 -11.24 -6.00
N THR A 278 -27.64 -12.20 -6.02
CA THR A 278 -28.02 -12.92 -7.25
C THR A 278 -28.70 -11.97 -8.25
N ILE A 279 -28.28 -12.03 -9.51
CA ILE A 279 -28.96 -11.31 -10.59
C ILE A 279 -30.02 -12.23 -11.20
N ARG A 280 -31.30 -11.93 -10.99
CA ARG A 280 -32.41 -12.59 -11.69
C ARG A 280 -32.64 -11.94 -13.04
N ILE A 281 -32.92 -12.78 -14.02
CA ILE A 281 -33.32 -12.40 -15.37
C ILE A 281 -34.63 -13.13 -15.67
N GLY A 282 -35.68 -12.39 -16.01
CA GLY A 282 -37.02 -12.95 -16.23
C GLY A 282 -37.70 -12.39 -17.48
N LEU A 283 -38.75 -13.09 -17.92
CA LEU A 283 -39.62 -12.69 -19.02
C LEU A 283 -40.90 -12.06 -18.46
N ALA A 284 -41.40 -11.02 -19.14
CA ALA A 284 -42.70 -10.45 -18.84
C ALA A 284 -43.84 -11.46 -19.11
N ASN A 285 -44.98 -11.29 -18.42
CA ASN A 285 -46.15 -12.15 -18.59
C ASN A 285 -46.70 -12.08 -20.03
N ASN A 286 -46.68 -10.88 -20.61
CA ASN A 286 -47.01 -10.65 -22.02
C ASN A 286 -45.76 -10.13 -22.73
N LEU A 287 -45.48 -10.67 -23.91
CA LEU A 287 -44.38 -10.21 -24.76
C LEU A 287 -44.89 -9.15 -25.74
N ASP A 288 -44.34 -7.94 -25.65
CA ASP A 288 -44.50 -6.90 -26.66
C ASP A 288 -43.31 -6.95 -27.62
N LEU A 289 -43.57 -7.45 -28.83
CA LEU A 289 -42.57 -7.57 -29.88
C LEU A 289 -42.56 -6.36 -30.83
N GLY A 290 -43.44 -5.37 -30.59
CA GLY A 290 -43.62 -4.20 -31.45
C GLY A 290 -44.21 -4.53 -32.83
N VAL A 291 -44.29 -3.51 -33.69
CA VAL A 291 -44.93 -3.63 -35.03
C VAL A 291 -44.19 -4.52 -36.02
N GLN A 292 -42.90 -4.79 -35.80
CA GLN A 292 -42.10 -5.73 -36.61
C GLN A 292 -41.82 -7.04 -35.87
N GLY A 293 -42.48 -7.22 -34.73
CA GLY A 293 -42.37 -8.41 -33.90
C GLY A 293 -42.94 -9.63 -34.59
N SER A 294 -42.30 -10.77 -34.39
CA SER A 294 -42.83 -12.05 -34.83
C SER A 294 -42.49 -13.18 -33.87
N ILE A 295 -43.37 -14.17 -33.79
CA ILE A 295 -43.12 -15.43 -33.10
C ILE A 295 -43.07 -16.53 -34.16
N LEU A 296 -41.96 -17.26 -34.23
CA LEU A 296 -41.80 -18.43 -35.10
C LEU A 296 -41.76 -19.70 -34.26
N VAL A 297 -42.71 -20.60 -34.49
CA VAL A 297 -42.76 -21.93 -33.85
C VAL A 297 -42.81 -22.98 -34.96
N GLY A 298 -41.67 -23.59 -35.27
CA GLY A 298 -41.55 -24.49 -36.42
C GLY A 298 -41.80 -23.75 -37.73
N SER A 299 -42.82 -24.16 -38.49
CA SER A 299 -43.26 -23.45 -39.71
C SER A 299 -44.35 -22.40 -39.45
N THR A 300 -44.95 -22.39 -38.26
CA THR A 300 -46.03 -21.45 -37.91
C THR A 300 -45.44 -20.12 -37.48
N SER A 301 -45.93 -19.03 -38.06
CA SER A 301 -45.48 -17.67 -37.74
C SER A 301 -46.66 -16.79 -37.33
N ILE A 302 -46.50 -16.05 -36.23
CA ILE A 302 -47.41 -14.99 -35.80
C ILE A 302 -46.75 -13.66 -36.17
N VAL A 303 -47.34 -12.93 -37.12
CA VAL A 303 -46.83 -11.64 -37.62
C VAL A 303 -48.02 -10.72 -37.84
N ASN A 304 -47.96 -9.49 -37.30
CA ASN A 304 -49.03 -8.49 -37.47
C ASN A 304 -50.43 -9.01 -37.11
N GLY A 305 -50.53 -9.85 -36.08
CA GLY A 305 -51.79 -10.45 -35.64
C GLY A 305 -52.31 -11.61 -36.51
N ALA A 306 -51.65 -11.92 -37.63
CA ALA A 306 -52.00 -13.06 -38.48
C ALA A 306 -51.20 -14.30 -38.07
N VAL A 307 -51.87 -15.45 -38.01
CA VAL A 307 -51.25 -16.76 -37.85
C VAL A 307 -51.12 -17.41 -39.23
N THR A 308 -49.89 -17.66 -39.66
CA THR A 308 -49.58 -18.24 -40.98
C THR A 308 -48.70 -19.48 -40.85
N GLY A 309 -48.54 -20.25 -41.92
CA GLY A 309 -47.67 -21.43 -41.92
C GLY A 309 -48.24 -22.67 -41.21
N LEU A 310 -49.55 -22.66 -40.91
CA LEU A 310 -50.29 -23.82 -40.41
C LEU A 310 -50.31 -24.92 -41.48
N SER A 311 -50.05 -26.16 -41.07
CA SER A 311 -49.99 -27.32 -41.98
C SER A 311 -51.37 -27.91 -42.33
N ASN A 312 -52.43 -27.59 -41.58
CA ASN A 312 -53.78 -28.08 -41.88
C ASN A 312 -54.47 -27.23 -42.96
N THR A 313 -54.06 -27.38 -44.21
CA THR A 313 -54.59 -26.58 -45.33
C THR A 313 -55.77 -27.23 -46.06
N THR A 314 -56.12 -28.48 -45.74
CA THR A 314 -57.16 -29.25 -46.43
C THR A 314 -58.27 -29.67 -45.46
N TRP A 315 -59.53 -29.52 -45.85
CA TRP A 315 -60.68 -30.03 -45.09
C TRP A 315 -61.20 -31.36 -45.68
N THR A 316 -61.19 -32.44 -44.89
CA THR A 316 -61.64 -33.78 -45.33
C THR A 316 -62.88 -34.29 -44.59
N GLY A 317 -63.42 -33.51 -43.64
CA GLY A 317 -64.58 -33.87 -42.82
C GLY A 317 -64.42 -35.08 -41.88
N THR A 318 -63.30 -35.80 -41.92
CA THR A 318 -63.12 -37.12 -41.28
C THR A 318 -62.02 -37.19 -40.22
N ASN A 319 -61.22 -36.13 -40.05
CA ASN A 319 -60.11 -36.05 -39.09
C ASN A 319 -60.17 -34.75 -38.28
N VAL A 320 -61.33 -34.43 -37.72
CA VAL A 320 -61.51 -33.25 -36.86
C VAL A 320 -60.78 -33.49 -35.54
N GLN A 321 -59.82 -32.63 -35.24
CA GLN A 321 -59.17 -32.60 -33.93
C GLN A 321 -59.75 -31.42 -33.15
N ALA A 322 -60.28 -31.71 -31.97
CA ALA A 322 -60.79 -30.69 -31.06
C ALA A 322 -59.68 -29.66 -30.75
N ASP A 323 -60.09 -28.41 -30.56
CA ASP A 323 -59.24 -27.29 -30.13
C ASP A 323 -58.09 -26.92 -31.09
N ARG A 324 -58.14 -27.37 -32.35
CA ARG A 324 -57.25 -26.87 -33.41
C ARG A 324 -57.89 -25.74 -34.20
N ALA A 325 -57.12 -24.69 -34.45
CA ALA A 325 -57.50 -23.64 -35.37
C ALA A 325 -57.66 -24.18 -36.81
N ALA A 326 -58.69 -23.73 -37.51
CA ALA A 326 -58.84 -23.92 -38.95
C ALA A 326 -58.12 -22.80 -39.71
N THR A 327 -57.66 -23.09 -40.92
CA THR A 327 -57.14 -22.04 -41.82
C THR A 327 -58.28 -21.34 -42.56
N GLU A 328 -58.08 -20.09 -42.97
CA GLU A 328 -59.04 -19.36 -43.82
C GLU A 328 -59.36 -20.13 -45.12
N GLY A 329 -58.36 -20.83 -45.68
CA GLY A 329 -58.55 -21.70 -46.84
C GLY A 329 -59.51 -22.87 -46.58
N GLN A 330 -59.44 -23.51 -45.41
CA GLN A 330 -60.40 -24.55 -45.03
C GLN A 330 -61.81 -23.99 -44.83
N LEU A 331 -61.95 -22.81 -44.20
CA LEU A 331 -63.26 -22.16 -44.01
C LEU A 331 -63.89 -21.78 -45.35
N GLN A 332 -63.07 -21.33 -46.32
CA GLN A 332 -63.52 -21.06 -47.68
C GLN A 332 -64.04 -22.33 -48.37
N GLN A 333 -63.34 -23.46 -48.27
CA GLN A 333 -63.79 -24.75 -48.82
C GLN A 333 -65.16 -25.16 -48.26
N VAL A 334 -65.36 -25.04 -46.95
CA VAL A 334 -66.64 -25.35 -46.31
C VAL A 334 -67.75 -24.39 -46.76
N SER A 335 -67.45 -23.09 -46.85
CA SER A 335 -68.40 -22.08 -47.34
C SER A 335 -68.84 -22.36 -48.78
N GLN A 336 -67.90 -22.74 -49.66
CA GLN A 336 -68.19 -23.13 -51.04
C GLN A 336 -69.08 -24.38 -51.09
N ALA A 337 -68.76 -25.43 -50.33
CA ALA A 337 -69.59 -26.63 -50.25
C ALA A 337 -71.02 -26.33 -49.73
N GLN A 338 -71.16 -25.38 -48.80
CA GLN A 338 -72.48 -24.93 -48.32
C GLN A 338 -73.22 -24.14 -49.40
N ILE A 339 -72.55 -23.28 -50.17
CA ILE A 339 -73.16 -22.55 -51.30
C ILE A 339 -73.66 -23.53 -52.36
N GLU A 340 -72.85 -24.54 -52.73
CA GLU A 340 -73.25 -25.59 -53.67
C GLU A 340 -74.47 -26.38 -53.17
N THR A 341 -74.47 -26.76 -51.89
CA THR A 341 -75.62 -27.40 -51.24
C THR A 341 -76.84 -26.47 -51.27
N ASN A 342 -76.69 -25.20 -50.93
CA ASN A 342 -77.77 -24.22 -50.94
C ASN A 342 -78.31 -23.92 -52.34
N ASN A 343 -77.48 -23.97 -53.38
CA ASN A 343 -77.91 -23.74 -54.76
C ASN A 343 -78.71 -24.92 -55.31
N THR A 344 -78.46 -26.13 -54.81
CA THR A 344 -79.16 -27.35 -55.21
C THR A 344 -80.33 -27.70 -54.29
N ALA A 345 -80.41 -27.10 -53.10
CA ALA A 345 -81.49 -27.32 -52.14
C ALA A 345 -82.83 -26.69 -52.59
N VAL A 346 -83.93 -27.40 -52.30
CA VAL A 346 -85.29 -26.86 -52.38
C VAL A 346 -85.48 -25.86 -51.24
N LYS A 347 -85.73 -24.58 -51.57
CA LYS A 347 -85.92 -23.51 -50.57
C LYS A 347 -87.40 -23.22 -50.39
N TYR A 348 -87.84 -23.00 -49.15
CA TYR A 348 -89.17 -22.51 -48.86
C TYR A 348 -89.21 -20.98 -48.91
N ALA A 349 -90.35 -20.41 -49.29
CA ALA A 349 -90.55 -18.97 -49.25
C ALA A 349 -90.47 -18.48 -47.81
N THR A 350 -89.85 -17.34 -47.60
CA THR A 350 -89.76 -16.71 -46.28
C THR A 350 -90.43 -15.35 -46.32
N SER A 351 -91.13 -15.00 -45.25
CA SER A 351 -91.71 -13.67 -45.06
C SER A 351 -91.23 -13.10 -43.73
N GLU A 352 -91.08 -11.78 -43.65
CA GLU A 352 -90.85 -11.12 -42.36
C GLU A 352 -92.18 -10.77 -41.72
N GLN A 353 -92.38 -11.23 -40.49
CA GLN A 353 -93.47 -10.78 -39.65
C GLN A 353 -92.91 -10.35 -38.30
N ASN A 354 -93.16 -9.09 -37.94
CA ASN A 354 -92.72 -8.49 -36.67
C ASN A 354 -91.21 -8.65 -36.38
N GLY A 355 -90.36 -8.60 -37.41
CA GLY A 355 -88.90 -8.70 -37.27
C GLY A 355 -88.32 -10.12 -37.23
N ASN A 356 -89.16 -11.15 -37.34
CA ASN A 356 -88.71 -12.54 -37.48
C ASN A 356 -88.95 -13.07 -38.89
N THR A 357 -87.98 -13.82 -39.40
CA THR A 357 -88.14 -14.61 -40.62
C THR A 357 -89.06 -15.81 -40.34
N VAL A 358 -90.24 -15.81 -40.96
CA VAL A 358 -91.21 -16.92 -40.92
C VAL A 358 -91.08 -17.73 -42.20
N VAL A 359 -90.82 -19.03 -42.05
CA VAL A 359 -90.73 -19.98 -43.17
C VAL A 359 -92.13 -20.45 -43.55
N ASP A 360 -92.51 -20.23 -44.81
CA ASP A 360 -93.74 -20.73 -45.40
C ASP A 360 -93.47 -22.10 -46.04
N TYR A 361 -93.74 -23.15 -45.26
CA TYR A 361 -93.54 -24.54 -45.67
C TYR A 361 -94.44 -24.99 -46.84
N GLN A 362 -95.42 -24.18 -47.24
CA GLN A 362 -96.34 -24.52 -48.32
C GLN A 362 -95.86 -24.01 -49.69
N ASN A 363 -94.88 -23.10 -49.73
CA ASN A 363 -94.41 -22.48 -50.96
C ASN A 363 -92.90 -22.68 -51.15
N ILE A 364 -92.50 -23.13 -52.34
CA ILE A 364 -91.10 -23.38 -52.70
C ILE A 364 -90.60 -22.28 -53.64
N VAL A 365 -89.40 -21.78 -53.38
CA VAL A 365 -88.65 -20.84 -54.23
C VAL A 365 -87.56 -21.62 -54.97
N LEU A 366 -87.67 -21.68 -56.30
CA LEU A 366 -86.65 -22.22 -57.17
C LEU A 366 -85.75 -21.08 -57.66
N ALA A 367 -84.43 -21.19 -57.46
CA ALA A 367 -83.49 -20.22 -58.01
C ALA A 367 -83.58 -20.23 -59.55
N ALA A 368 -83.82 -19.06 -60.17
CA ALA A 368 -83.95 -18.96 -61.63
C ALA A 368 -82.61 -19.26 -62.33
N PRO A 369 -82.60 -19.97 -63.48
CA PRO A 369 -81.36 -20.14 -64.24
C PRO A 369 -80.98 -18.82 -64.96
N GLU A 370 -79.68 -18.53 -65.00
CA GLU A 370 -79.10 -17.43 -65.79
C GLU A 370 -79.45 -17.61 -67.27
N ALA A 371 -79.94 -16.55 -67.93
CA ALA A 371 -80.32 -16.61 -69.33
C ALA A 371 -79.08 -16.65 -70.24
N ILE A 372 -78.96 -17.68 -71.08
CA ILE A 372 -77.94 -17.70 -72.14
C ILE A 372 -78.46 -16.83 -73.29
N VAL A 373 -77.75 -15.73 -73.55
CA VAL A 373 -77.99 -14.84 -74.69
C VAL A 373 -77.01 -15.20 -75.79
N SER A 374 -77.51 -15.67 -76.93
CA SER A 374 -76.69 -15.85 -78.14
C SER A 374 -77.17 -14.93 -79.24
N LYS A 375 -76.22 -14.37 -80.00
CA LYS A 375 -76.48 -13.45 -81.11
C LYS A 375 -76.06 -14.12 -82.42
N ASP A 376 -77.00 -14.30 -83.33
CA ASP A 376 -76.73 -14.84 -84.66
C ASP A 376 -75.97 -13.79 -85.50
N ALA A 377 -74.76 -14.15 -85.94
CA ALA A 377 -73.83 -13.21 -86.60
C ALA A 377 -74.25 -12.79 -88.01
N THR A 378 -75.22 -13.48 -88.64
CA THR A 378 -75.62 -13.22 -90.04
C THR A 378 -76.95 -12.48 -90.11
N THR A 379 -77.82 -12.66 -89.11
CA THR A 379 -79.15 -12.04 -89.07
C THR A 379 -79.29 -10.97 -87.98
N ASN A 380 -78.26 -10.79 -87.14
CA ASN A 380 -78.21 -9.84 -86.01
C ASN A 380 -79.34 -10.05 -84.97
N LYS A 381 -80.04 -11.18 -85.01
CA LYS A 381 -81.10 -11.54 -84.04
C LYS A 381 -80.47 -12.00 -82.73
N ILE A 382 -80.96 -11.43 -81.63
CA ILE A 382 -80.66 -11.86 -80.27
C ILE A 382 -81.67 -12.94 -79.91
N SER A 383 -81.20 -14.15 -79.59
CA SER A 383 -82.02 -15.22 -79.05
C SER A 383 -81.69 -15.39 -77.57
N THR A 384 -82.69 -15.13 -76.73
CA THR A 384 -82.69 -15.45 -75.30
C THR A 384 -83.33 -16.81 -75.11
N GLN A 385 -82.52 -17.81 -74.75
CA GLN A 385 -83.05 -19.11 -74.37
C GLN A 385 -83.19 -19.15 -72.85
N VAL A 386 -84.43 -19.05 -72.36
CA VAL A 386 -84.77 -19.30 -70.96
C VAL A 386 -84.95 -20.80 -70.81
N VAL A 387 -84.02 -21.48 -70.15
CA VAL A 387 -84.21 -22.88 -69.78
C VAL A 387 -85.29 -22.90 -68.69
N GLN A 388 -86.46 -23.45 -69.00
CA GLN A 388 -87.55 -23.63 -68.04
C GLN A 388 -87.12 -24.66 -66.98
N PRO A 389 -87.34 -24.42 -65.68
CA PRO A 389 -87.08 -25.44 -64.67
C PRO A 389 -88.00 -26.65 -64.90
N SER A 390 -87.43 -27.85 -64.86
CA SER A 390 -88.21 -29.08 -64.86
C SER A 390 -88.86 -29.25 -63.49
N VAL A 391 -90.19 -29.27 -63.47
CA VAL A 391 -91.00 -29.59 -62.29
C VAL A 391 -90.86 -31.09 -61.99
N ILE A 392 -90.41 -31.45 -60.79
CA ILE A 392 -90.48 -32.83 -60.30
C ILE A 392 -91.12 -32.82 -58.91
N TRP A 393 -92.39 -33.24 -58.85
CA TRP A 393 -92.91 -34.09 -57.77
C TRP A 393 -94.04 -34.98 -58.32
N GLN A 394 -93.75 -36.28 -58.45
CA GLN A 394 -94.76 -37.32 -58.48
C GLN A 394 -94.81 -37.92 -57.07
N VAL A 395 -95.89 -37.65 -56.33
CA VAL A 395 -96.20 -38.41 -55.11
C VAL A 395 -96.88 -39.70 -55.56
N GLN A 396 -96.13 -40.81 -55.65
CA GLN A 396 -96.73 -42.14 -55.79
C GLN A 396 -97.07 -42.69 -54.41
N VAL A 397 -98.35 -42.62 -54.04
CA VAL A 397 -98.91 -43.50 -53.01
C VAL A 397 -99.30 -44.80 -53.70
N THR A 398 -98.62 -45.90 -53.37
CA THR A 398 -99.03 -47.24 -53.81
C THR A 398 -99.09 -48.21 -52.63
N THR A 399 -100.27 -48.78 -52.43
CA THR A 399 -100.55 -50.11 -51.83
C THR A 399 -101.86 -50.61 -52.48
N PRO A 400 -102.16 -51.93 -52.59
CA PRO A 400 -101.60 -53.08 -51.85
C PRO A 400 -101.31 -54.36 -52.69
N MET A 401 -100.64 -55.39 -52.13
CA MET A 401 -101.15 -56.78 -52.04
C MET A 401 -100.18 -57.79 -51.40
N SER A 402 -100.80 -58.79 -50.77
CA SER A 402 -100.34 -59.77 -49.77
C SER A 402 -99.32 -60.85 -50.17
N ILE A 403 -98.50 -61.21 -49.17
CA ILE A 403 -98.06 -62.55 -48.68
C ILE A 403 -98.03 -63.72 -49.70
N MET A 404 -96.83 -64.30 -49.92
CA MET A 404 -96.56 -65.74 -49.67
C MET A 404 -95.05 -66.07 -49.59
N ARG A 405 -94.67 -66.86 -48.57
CA ARG A 405 -93.32 -67.41 -48.28
C ARG A 405 -92.95 -68.62 -49.17
N PRO A 406 -91.66 -69.00 -49.25
CA PRO A 406 -91.18 -70.27 -48.67
C PRO A 406 -89.73 -70.15 -48.11
N LYS A 407 -89.08 -71.05 -47.36
CA LYS A 407 -89.30 -72.36 -46.70
C LYS A 407 -88.10 -72.51 -45.73
N ARG A 408 -88.33 -72.98 -44.49
CA ARG A 408 -87.29 -73.63 -43.66
C ARG A 408 -87.76 -75.06 -43.39
N SER A 409 -86.89 -76.02 -43.66
CA SER A 409 -86.92 -77.43 -43.22
C SER A 409 -85.56 -77.64 -42.52
N MET A 410 -85.34 -78.44 -41.48
CA MET A 410 -86.07 -79.58 -40.94
C MET A 410 -85.48 -79.92 -39.54
N ARG A 411 -86.35 -80.38 -38.61
CA ARG A 411 -86.18 -81.44 -37.58
C ARG A 411 -85.14 -81.41 -36.43
N VAL A 412 -85.71 -81.55 -35.21
CA VAL A 412 -85.38 -82.40 -34.02
C VAL A 412 -84.03 -82.12 -33.31
N ILE A 413 -83.91 -81.91 -31.99
CA ILE A 413 -84.72 -82.23 -30.78
C ILE A 413 -85.17 -80.94 -30.09
#